data_AF-A0A349JSH7-F1
#
_entry.id   AF-A0A349JSH7-F1
#
_cell.length_a   1.000
_cell.length_b   1.000
_cell.length_c   1.000
_cell.angle_alpha   90.00
_cell.angle_beta   90.00
_cell.angle_gamma   90.00
#
_symmetry.space_group_name_H-M   'P 1'
#
loop_
_entity.id
_entity.type
_entity.pdbx_description
1 polymer ?
#
loop_
_entity_poly.entity_id
_entity_poly.type
_entity_poly.pdbx_seq_one_letter_code
_entity_poly.pdbx_strand_id
1 'polypeptide(L)' 'MLYLVRHGRTEANASGLFLGRSDLALDGVGERQAAAVGSAIGPVDRVVSSPLRRAVQTAEAFDSPVVVDNRWIELDF' A
#
# COMPACT_ATOMS: atom_id res chain seq x y z
N MET A 1 15.68 11.10 2.26
CA MET A 1 15.50 9.75 2.85
C MET A 1 14.64 8.95 1.89
N LEU A 2 14.84 7.63 1.78
CA LEU A 2 13.97 6.75 1.00
C LEU A 2 13.29 5.76 1.94
N TYR A 3 11.96 5.69 1.87
CA TYR A 3 11.17 4.71 2.61
C TYR A 3 10.54 3.72 1.63
N LEU A 4 10.62 2.43 1.95
CA LEU A 4 9.91 1.37 1.23
C LEU A 4 8.85 0.80 2.15
N VAL A 5 7.58 0.96 1.76
CA VAL A 5 6.42 0.55 2.55
C VAL A 5 5.68 -0.54 1.80
N ARG A 6 5.52 -1.71 2.44
CA ARG A 6 4.61 -2.74 1.94
C ARG A 6 3.17 -2.31 2.23
N HIS A 7 2.25 -2.60 1.32
CA HIS A 7 0.83 -2.33 1.53
C HIS A 7 0.31 -2.99 2.82
N GLY A 8 -0.71 -2.36 3.43
CA GLY A 8 -1.42 -2.92 4.57
C GLY A 8 -2.11 -4.26 4.25
N ARG A 9 -2.53 -4.98 5.30
CA ARG A 9 -3.16 -6.29 5.17
C ARG A 9 -4.46 -6.25 4.34
N THR A 10 -4.69 -7.32 3.58
CA THR A 10 -5.97 -7.62 2.91
C THR A 10 -6.58 -8.92 3.46
N GLU A 11 -7.84 -9.20 3.14
CA GLU A 11 -8.52 -10.46 3.51
C GLU A 11 -7.78 -11.71 3.00
N ALA A 12 -7.19 -11.65 1.80
CA ALA A 12 -6.38 -12.75 1.27
C ALA A 12 -5.12 -12.97 2.12
N ASN A 13 -4.46 -11.90 2.56
CA ASN A 13 -3.31 -12.03 3.47
C ASN A 13 -3.73 -12.63 4.81
N ALA A 14 -4.87 -12.21 5.36
CA ALA A 14 -5.40 -12.77 6.62
C ALA A 14 -5.72 -14.27 6.48
N SER A 15 -6.16 -14.70 5.31
CA SER A 15 -6.51 -16.09 4.99
C SER A 15 -5.31 -16.93 4.51
N GLY A 16 -4.11 -16.37 4.46
CA GLY A 16 -2.91 -17.08 3.98
C GLY A 16 -2.93 -17.41 2.48
N LEU A 17 -3.77 -16.71 1.70
CA LEU A 17 -3.92 -16.94 0.27
C LEU A 17 -2.95 -16.09 -0.55
N PHE A 18 -2.47 -16.64 -1.65
CA PHE A 18 -1.72 -15.89 -2.65
C PHE A 18 -2.66 -14.91 -3.36
N LEU A 19 -2.28 -13.64 -3.36
CA LEU A 19 -3.07 -12.57 -3.95
C LEU A 19 -2.61 -12.22 -5.38
N GLY A 20 -1.29 -12.26 -5.61
CA GLY A 20 -0.67 -11.83 -6.86
C GLY A 20 -1.15 -10.44 -7.29
N ARG A 21 -1.56 -10.32 -8.55
CA ARG A 21 -2.07 -9.08 -9.14
C ARG A 21 -3.57 -8.87 -8.98
N SER A 22 -4.26 -9.69 -8.19
CA SER A 22 -5.67 -9.47 -7.87
C SER A 22 -5.85 -8.16 -7.11
N ASP A 23 -6.88 -7.40 -7.48
CA ASP A 23 -7.05 -6.02 -7.03
C ASP A 23 -7.93 -5.90 -5.78
N LEU A 24 -7.54 -6.57 -4.70
CA LEU A 24 -8.23 -6.45 -3.41
C LEU A 24 -7.86 -5.17 -2.67
N ALA A 25 -8.84 -4.65 -1.93
CA ALA A 25 -8.67 -3.55 -0.98
C ALA A 25 -7.99 -4.03 0.32
N LEU A 26 -7.55 -3.07 1.13
CA LEU A 26 -7.19 -3.29 2.52
C LEU A 26 -8.38 -3.83 3.32
N ASP A 27 -8.09 -4.67 4.32
CA ASP A 27 -9.05 -4.96 5.38
C ASP A 27 -8.95 -3.91 6.49
N GLY A 28 -9.83 -3.98 7.49
CA GLY A 28 -9.81 -3.01 8.60
C GLY A 28 -8.50 -3.01 9.41
N VAL A 29 -7.72 -4.10 9.42
CA VAL A 29 -6.37 -4.10 10.01
C VAL A 29 -5.40 -3.35 9.10
N GLY A 30 -5.47 -3.55 7.78
CA GLY A 30 -4.69 -2.86 6.78
C GLY A 30 -4.90 -1.35 6.79
N GLU A 31 -6.13 -0.89 6.94
CA GLU A 31 -6.45 0.54 7.08
C GLU A 31 -5.76 1.16 8.30
N ARG A 32 -5.78 0.48 9.45
CA ARG A 32 -5.07 0.93 10.65
C ARG A 32 -3.55 0.92 10.48
N GLN A 33 -3.02 -0.08 9.76
CA GLN A 33 -1.60 -0.14 9.43
C GLN A 33 -1.17 1.03 8.53
N ALA A 34 -1.98 1.37 7.52
CA ALA A 34 -1.74 2.50 6.64
C ALA A 34 -1.68 3.82 7.44
N ALA A 35 -2.68 4.08 8.29
CA ALA A 35 -2.68 5.27 9.15
C ALA A 35 -1.46 5.32 10.09
N ALA A 36 -1.09 4.17 10.69
CA ALA A 36 0.05 4.10 11.61
C ALA A 36 1.38 4.39 10.91
N VAL A 37 1.61 3.85 9.71
CA VAL A 37 2.87 4.10 8.97
C VAL A 37 2.95 5.54 8.46
N GLY A 38 1.85 6.12 7.99
CA GLY A 38 1.79 7.53 7.59
C GLY A 38 2.15 8.46 8.74
N SER A 39 1.58 8.21 9.93
CA SER A 39 1.91 8.98 11.15
C SER A 39 3.37 8.80 11.60
N ALA A 40 3.90 7.57 11.53
CA ALA A 40 5.26 7.27 11.98
C ALA A 40 6.35 7.86 11.07
N ILE A 41 6.12 7.88 9.75
CA ILE A 41 7.05 8.46 8.78
C ILE A 41 6.90 10.00 8.72
N GLY A 42 5.67 10.50 8.83
CA GLY A 42 5.37 11.92 8.72
C GLY A 42 5.41 12.43 7.27
N PRO A 43 5.53 13.76 7.07
CA PRO A 43 5.51 14.38 5.76
C PRO A 43 6.64 13.89 4.83
N VAL A 44 6.31 13.74 3.54
CA VAL A 44 7.27 13.35 2.50
C VAL A 44 7.10 14.21 1.25
N ASP A 45 8.19 14.42 0.51
CA ASP A 45 8.18 15.23 -0.71
C ASP A 45 7.42 14.57 -1.87
N ARG A 46 7.38 13.23 -1.88
CA ARG A 46 6.77 12.45 -2.98
C ARG A 46 6.31 11.08 -2.50
N VAL A 47 5.14 10.66 -2.98
CA VAL A 47 4.57 9.34 -2.78
C VAL A 47 4.43 8.65 -4.13
N VAL A 48 4.94 7.42 -4.24
CA VAL A 48 4.81 6.57 -5.42
C VAL A 48 4.20 5.25 -5.00
N SER A 49 3.21 4.77 -5.75
CA SER A 49 2.53 3.50 -5.48
C SER A 49 2.43 2.64 -6.74
N SER A 50 2.33 1.33 -6.54
CA SER A 50 1.84 0.42 -7.58
C SER A 50 0.36 0.69 -7.86
N PRO A 51 -0.19 0.21 -9.00
CA PRO A 51 -1.58 0.44 -9.38
C PRO A 51 -2.60 -0.35 -8.55
N LEU A 52 -2.15 -1.31 -7.71
CA LEU A 52 -3.06 -2.18 -6.97
C LEU A 52 -3.69 -1.42 -5.81
N ARG A 53 -5.01 -1.54 -5.65
CA ARG A 53 -5.84 -0.81 -4.71
C ARG A 53 -5.30 -0.85 -3.29
N ARG A 54 -4.88 -2.02 -2.79
CA ARG A 54 -4.23 -2.16 -1.48
C ARG A 54 -3.00 -1.26 -1.29
N ALA A 55 -2.18 -1.10 -2.33
CA ALA A 55 -0.99 -0.25 -2.28
C ALA A 55 -1.39 1.23 -2.32
N VAL A 56 -2.31 1.60 -3.22
CA VAL A 56 -2.84 2.97 -3.33
C VAL A 56 -3.48 3.41 -2.00
N GLN A 57 -4.34 2.59 -1.41
CA GLN A 57 -4.96 2.90 -0.12
C GLN A 57 -3.95 3.04 1.03
N THR A 58 -2.82 2.34 0.96
CA THR A 58 -1.74 2.53 1.93
C THR A 58 -1.00 3.85 1.68
N ALA A 59 -0.77 4.19 0.41
CA ALA A 59 -0.11 5.43 -0.01
C ALA A 59 -0.96 6.68 0.26
N GLU A 60 -2.29 6.56 0.28
CA GLU A 60 -3.21 7.64 0.63
C GLU A 60 -3.11 8.07 2.11
N ALA A 61 -2.41 7.32 2.96
CA ALA A 61 -2.14 7.72 4.34
C ALA A 61 -1.12 8.87 4.46
N PHE A 62 -0.49 9.26 3.37
CA PHE A 62 0.45 10.37 3.31
C PHE A 62 -0.23 11.60 2.69
N ASP A 63 0.00 12.78 3.27
CA ASP A 63 -0.59 14.05 2.84
C ASP A 63 0.11 14.62 1.59
N SER A 64 0.18 13.81 0.53
CA SER A 64 0.82 14.16 -0.74
C SER A 64 0.18 13.38 -1.89
N PRO A 65 0.05 13.97 -3.10
CA PRO A 65 -0.52 13.27 -4.24
C PRO A 65 0.21 11.95 -4.55
N VAL A 66 -0.55 10.86 -4.67
CA VAL A 66 -0.01 9.55 -5.01
C VAL A 66 0.25 9.48 -6.51
N VAL A 67 1.52 9.31 -6.89
CA VAL A 67 1.89 9.01 -8.27
C VAL A 67 1.83 7.50 -8.49
N VAL A 68 0.89 7.04 -9.30
CA VAL A 68 0.77 5.62 -9.65
C VAL A 68 1.73 5.26 -10.77
N ASP A 69 2.51 4.19 -10.59
CA ASP A 69 3.48 3.71 -11.58
C ASP A 69 3.44 2.17 -11.68
N ASN A 70 3.08 1.68 -12.87
CA ASN A 70 2.94 0.24 -13.16
C ASN A 70 4.22 -0.56 -12.98
N ARG A 71 5.40 0.07 -12.99
CA ARG A 71 6.69 -0.62 -12.80
C ARG A 71 6.86 -1.17 -11.37
N TRP A 72 6.01 -0.74 -10.44
CA TRP A 72 6.01 -1.18 -9.03
C TRP A 72 4.96 -2.27 -8.75
N ILE A 73 4.28 -2.79 -9.77
CA ILE A 73 3.26 -3.84 -9.59
C ILE A 73 3.86 -5.11 -8.97
N GLU A 74 3.04 -5.81 -8.19
CA GLU A 74 3.37 -7.11 -7.60
C GLU A 74 3.95 -8.07 -8.64
N LEU A 75 4.91 -8.90 -8.19
CA LEU A 75 5.49 -9.94 -9.02
C LEU A 75 4.40 -10.90 -9.50
N ASP A 76 4.54 -11.33 -10.75
CA ASP A 76 3.68 -12.38 -11.32
C ASP A 76 4.33 -13.72 -10.97
N PHE A 77 3.63 -14.54 -10.17
CA PHE A 77 4.09 -15.85 -9.70
C PHE A 77 3.37 -16.97 -10.44
#